data_AF-A0A2E1FX88-F1
#
_entry.id   AF-A0A2E1FX88-F1
#
_cell.length_a   1.000
_cell.length_b   1.000
_cell.length_c   1.000
_cell.angle_alpha   90.00
_cell.angle_beta   90.00
_cell.angle_gamma   90.00
#
_symmetry.space_group_name_H-M   'P 1'
#
loop_
_entity.id
_entity.type
_entity.pdbx_description
1 polymer ?
#
loop_
_entity_poly.entity_id
_entity_poly.type
_entity_poly.pdbx_seq_one_letter_code
_entity_poly.pdbx_strand_id
1 'polypeptide(L)' 'MVSFSVFFAIGGADGHHPDLLEKSDKKIAFGRAIWPHMLCRAMLAEQLYRAEMILARHPYHRG' A
#
# COMPACT_ATOMS: atom_id res chain seq x y z
N MET A 1 10.94 -14.46 20.49
CA MET A 1 10.11 -13.34 19.98
C MET A 1 9.86 -13.61 18.51
N VAL A 2 8.62 -13.89 18.11
CA VAL A 2 8.29 -14.09 16.68
C VAL A 2 8.15 -12.73 16.04
N SER A 3 8.97 -12.42 15.04
CA SER A 3 8.86 -11.19 14.25
C SER A 3 7.83 -11.41 13.15
N PHE A 4 6.83 -10.54 13.06
CA PHE A 4 5.91 -10.52 11.94
C PHE A 4 6.36 -9.45 10.95
N SER A 5 6.50 -9.82 9.68
CA SER A 5 6.85 -8.91 8.60
C SER A 5 5.65 -8.74 7.67
N VAL A 6 5.43 -7.50 7.22
CA VAL A 6 4.41 -7.17 6.24
C VAL A 6 5.10 -6.73 4.96
N PHE A 7 4.63 -7.23 3.83
CA PHE A 7 5.16 -6.90 2.51
C PHE A 7 4.07 -6.30 1.64
N PHE A 8 4.42 -5.27 0.88
CA PHE A 8 3.54 -4.67 -0.12
C PHE A 8 4.10 -4.93 -1.51
N ALA A 9 3.29 -5.52 -2.39
CA ALA A 9 3.67 -5.81 -3.77
C ALA A 9 3.05 -4.77 -4.72
N ILE A 10 3.88 -4.09 -5.51
CA ILE A 10 3.45 -3.16 -6.57
C ILE A 10 3.89 -3.73 -7.91
N GLY A 11 2.92 -4.02 -8.77
CA GLY A 11 3.15 -4.63 -10.07
C GLY A 11 3.80 -3.66 -11.06
N GLY A 12 4.33 -4.20 -12.16
CA GLY A 12 4.81 -3.42 -13.30
C GLY A 12 3.67 -2.93 -14.18
N ALA A 13 3.98 -2.62 -15.44
CA ALA A 13 2.98 -2.16 -16.42
C ALA A 13 1.83 -3.18 -16.62
N ASP A 14 2.14 -4.48 -16.57
CA ASP A 14 1.17 -5.57 -16.76
C ASP A 14 0.49 -6.03 -15.46
N GLY A 15 0.79 -5.39 -14.33
CA GLY A 15 0.25 -5.77 -13.03
C GLY A 15 0.96 -6.98 -12.40
N HIS A 16 0.20 -7.79 -11.65
CA HIS A 16 0.70 -8.96 -10.92
C HIS A 16 0.23 -10.26 -11.57
N HIS A 17 1.07 -11.29 -11.50
CA HIS A 17 0.67 -12.65 -11.91
C HIS A 17 -0.49 -13.15 -11.03
N PRO A 18 -1.49 -13.89 -11.59
CA PRO A 18 -2.63 -14.40 -10.84
C PRO A 18 -2.26 -15.15 -9.54
N ASP A 19 -1.22 -16.00 -9.59
CA ASP A 19 -0.74 -16.76 -8.43
C ASP A 19 -0.35 -15.89 -7.23
N LEU A 20 0.20 -14.69 -7.47
CA LEU A 20 0.53 -13.76 -6.38
C LEU A 20 -0.73 -13.13 -5.79
N LEU A 21 -1.70 -12.80 -6.65
CA LEU A 21 -2.99 -12.26 -6.25
C LEU A 21 -3.84 -13.28 -5.47
N GLU A 22 -3.68 -14.57 -5.74
CA GLU A 22 -4.36 -15.63 -4.99
C GLU A 22 -3.75 -15.83 -3.60
N LYS A 23 -2.42 -15.72 -3.50
CA LYS A 23 -1.68 -15.87 -2.23
C LYS A 23 -1.71 -14.64 -1.33
N SER A 24 -2.10 -13.48 -1.85
CA SER A 24 -2.08 -12.23 -1.08
C SER A 24 -3.16 -12.22 0.01
N ASP A 25 -2.80 -11.86 1.25
CA ASP A 25 -3.76 -11.73 2.36
C ASP A 25 -4.81 -10.64 2.11
N LYS A 26 -4.41 -9.55 1.43
CA LYS A 26 -5.25 -8.40 1.12
C LYS A 26 -4.89 -7.79 -0.24
N LYS A 27 -5.90 -7.22 -0.88
CA LYS A 27 -5.78 -6.41 -2.10
C LYS A 27 -6.26 -4.99 -1.78
N ILE A 28 -5.45 -3.99 -2.08
CA ILE A 28 -5.72 -2.58 -1.78
C ILE A 28 -5.75 -1.81 -3.10
N ALA A 29 -6.74 -0.92 -3.25
CA ALA A 29 -6.88 -0.06 -4.42
C ALA A 29 -6.90 1.42 -4.01
N PHE A 30 -6.15 2.26 -4.71
CA PHE A 30 -6.16 3.73 -4.55
C PHE A 30 -7.30 4.38 -5.37
N GLY A 31 -8.47 3.75 -5.39
CA GLY A 31 -9.61 4.13 -6.22
C GLY A 31 -9.71 3.37 -7.55
N ARG A 32 -10.55 3.88 -8.47
CA ARG A 32 -10.89 3.22 -9.75
C ARG A 32 -9.95 3.57 -10.91
N ALA A 33 -9.08 4.57 -10.73
CA ALA A 33 -8.15 5.01 -11.76
C ALA A 33 -6.96 4.05 -11.90
N ILE A 34 -6.38 4.01 -13.11
CA ILE A 34 -5.10 3.32 -13.35
C ILE A 34 -3.98 4.29 -13.01
N TRP A 35 -3.16 3.93 -12.03
CA TRP A 35 -2.03 4.73 -11.59
C TRP A 35 -0.72 4.18 -12.16
N PRO A 36 0.20 5.03 -12.67
CA PRO A 36 1.55 4.61 -13.01
C PRO A 36 2.24 3.97 -11.80
N HIS A 37 2.91 2.82 -11.99
CA HIS A 37 3.47 2.03 -10.88
C HIS A 37 4.43 2.83 -9.98
N MET A 38 5.22 3.76 -10.55
CA MET A 38 6.09 4.65 -9.76
C MET A 38 5.31 5.63 -8.90
N LEU A 39 4.19 6.16 -9.40
CA LEU A 39 3.30 7.03 -8.63
C LEU A 39 2.59 6.25 -7.52
N CYS A 40 2.08 5.05 -7.84
CA CYS A 40 1.46 4.16 -6.86
C CYS A 40 2.40 3.86 -5.68
N ARG A 41 3.71 3.70 -5.94
CA ARG A 41 4.73 3.54 -4.89
C ARG A 41 4.80 4.76 -3.95
N ALA A 42 4.83 5.97 -4.50
CA ALA A 42 4.85 7.19 -3.69
C ALA A 42 3.54 7.35 -2.88
N MET A 43 2.39 7.07 -3.49
CA MET A 43 1.09 7.09 -2.82
C MET A 43 1.01 6.08 -1.67
N LEU A 44 1.53 4.86 -1.86
CA LEU A 44 1.59 3.87 -0.78
C LEU A 44 2.45 4.33 0.37
N ALA A 45 3.65 4.85 0.11
CA ALA A 45 4.52 5.37 1.16
C ALA A 45 3.84 6.50 1.95
N GLU A 46 3.16 7.41 1.26
CA GLU A 46 2.41 8.50 1.88
C GLU A 46 1.24 7.97 2.73
N GLN A 47 0.47 7.01 2.24
CA GLN A 47 -0.64 6.43 3.02
C GLN A 47 -0.16 5.64 4.25
N LEU A 48 0.98 4.95 4.16
CA LEU A 48 1.60 4.31 5.33
C LEU A 48 2.02 5.34 6.37
N TYR A 49 2.68 6.42 5.93
CA TYR A 49 3.02 7.52 6.82
C TYR A 49 1.77 8.16 7.45
N ARG A 50 0.73 8.40 6.66
CA ARG A 50 -0.55 8.92 7.15
C ARG A 50 -1.19 8.00 8.18
N ALA A 51 -1.21 6.69 7.95
CA ALA A 51 -1.73 5.72 8.90
C ALA A 51 -0.96 5.77 10.23
N GLU A 52 0.37 5.82 10.18
CA GLU A 52 1.23 5.99 11.36
C GLU A 52 0.88 7.28 12.12
N MET A 53 0.76 8.41 11.40
CA MET A 53 0.42 9.70 12.01
C MET A 53 -0.97 9.69 12.67
N ILE A 54 -1.95 9.01 12.07
CA ILE A 54 -3.29 8.84 12.66
C ILE A 54 -3.19 8.02 13.96
N LEU A 55 -2.48 6.88 13.93
CA LEU A 55 -2.30 6.02 15.09
C LEU A 55 -1.55 6.73 16.23
N ALA A 56 -0.56 7.55 15.89
CA ALA A 56 0.19 8.39 16.81
C ALA A 56 -0.57 9.65 17.29
N ARG A 57 -1.80 9.89 16.80
CA ARG A 57 -2.59 11.11 17.04
C ARG A 57 -1.84 12.41 16.70
N HIS A 58 -0.99 12.35 15.68
CA HIS A 58 -0.19 13.49 15.23
C HIS A 58 -1.03 14.45 14.36
N PRO A 59 -0.85 15.79 14.48
CA PRO A 59 -1.63 16.80 13.74
C PRO A 59 -1.37 16.85 12.23
N TYR A 60 -0.63 15.90 11.67
CA TYR A 60 -0.34 15.82 10.24
C TYR A 60 -1.60 15.51 9.45
N HIS A 61 -2.38 14.54 9.93
CA HIS A 61 -3.69 14.30 9.35
C HIS A 61 -4.66 15.35 9.89
N ARG A 62 -4.81 16.44 9.14
CA ARG A 62 -5.87 17.42 9.37
C ARG A 62 -7.11 16.94 8.63
N GLY A 63 -7.96 16.22 9.36
CA GLY A 63 -9.38 16.08 9.06
C GLY A 63 -10.16 17.06 9.92
#